data_AF-A0A819XF06-F1
#
_entry.id   AF-A0A819XF06-F1
#
_cell.length_a   1.000
_cell.length_b   1.000
_cell.length_c   1.000
_cell.angle_alpha   90.00
_cell.angle_beta   90.00
_cell.angle_gamma   90.00
#
_symmetry.space_group_name_H-M   'P 1'
#
loop_
_entity.id
_entity.type
_entity.pdbx_description
1 polymer ?
#
loop_
_entity_poly.entity_id
_entity_poly.type
_entity_poly.pdbx_seq_one_letter_code
_entity_poly.pdbx_strand_id
1 'polypeptide(L)'
;MIAKLLLLLLYFNIYCFAQYDVDPNGYIMFCPCMGRFGNQAEQFLGVISFARTLNRTLVLPHWIEYPTRSFTSDQIPFDRYFQVEPLQTYLKVILMKDFMKHLADKVWPKGKRYVFCYSAQINEESPKQSCHAKDGNPFGPFWSHFNIDFDQDIFYQPLFYEVLTSNDWNTKYPSTEYPVLAFSGPPGTLERNIPLVKYFVYSDYIREKAATFLNKHQISTDTLLAIHLRTGVDFERACTYLNGKSNFFASAQCLGFNLEKGIQLTNDICYPSEEKILKQTENKIQASKSTVLYIAADGDHMMEKFRKRFGKKYGVKIIKYERPSSQSEGEAAHIDLYILSVAKHAIVNCPSTFSAFAKRQRDVR
;
A
#
# COMPACT_ATOMS: atom_id res chain seq x y z
N MET A 1 -36.76 29.38 32.32
CA MET A 1 -35.58 29.91 31.59
C MET A 1 -34.26 29.24 32.03
N ILE A 2 -34.10 28.90 33.31
CA ILE A 2 -32.90 28.23 33.87
C ILE A 2 -32.70 26.80 33.34
N ALA A 3 -33.79 26.04 33.12
CA ALA A 3 -33.71 24.67 32.59
C ALA A 3 -33.20 24.57 31.15
N LYS A 4 -33.39 25.62 30.32
CA LYS A 4 -32.85 25.65 28.94
C LYS A 4 -31.35 25.97 28.91
N LEU A 5 -30.83 26.67 29.91
CA LEU A 5 -29.40 26.99 30.05
C LEU A 5 -28.59 25.77 30.50
N LEU A 6 -29.17 24.94 31.38
CA LEU A 6 -28.58 23.67 31.82
C LEU A 6 -28.53 22.61 30.70
N LEU A 7 -29.55 22.57 29.83
CA LEU A 7 -29.52 21.69 28.66
C LEU A 7 -28.45 22.12 27.63
N LEU A 8 -28.21 23.43 27.49
CA LEU A 8 -27.16 23.96 26.62
C LEU A 8 -25.75 23.68 27.15
N LEU A 9 -25.55 23.64 28.47
CA LEU A 9 -24.28 23.27 29.11
C LEU A 9 -23.99 21.76 29.04
N LEU A 10 -25.02 20.91 29.01
CA LEU A 10 -24.89 19.46 28.78
C LEU A 10 -24.61 19.12 27.30
N TYR A 11 -25.04 19.96 26.36
CA TYR A 11 -24.67 19.81 24.94
C TYR A 11 -23.29 20.37 24.59
N PHE A 12 -22.66 21.15 25.48
CA PHE A 12 -21.35 21.79 25.22
C PHE A 12 -20.12 20.99 25.69
N ASN A 13 -20.28 19.83 26.34
CA ASN A 13 -19.17 19.07 26.94
C ASN A 13 -19.05 17.62 26.45
N ILE A 14 -19.36 17.36 25.18
CA ILE A 14 -18.84 16.16 24.48
C ILE A 14 -18.15 16.61 23.19
N TYR A 15 -17.26 17.61 23.31
CA TYR A 15 -16.09 17.61 22.46
C TYR A 15 -15.11 16.62 23.11
N CYS A 16 -15.26 15.35 22.75
CA CYS A 16 -14.23 14.36 23.01
C CYS A 16 -13.02 14.77 22.16
N PHE A 17 -12.17 15.65 22.70
CA PHE A 17 -10.84 15.82 22.14
C PHE A 17 -10.19 14.45 22.20
N ALA A 18 -9.75 13.93 21.05
CA ALA A 18 -8.90 12.75 21.03
C ALA A 18 -7.68 13.07 21.89
N GLN A 19 -7.67 12.55 23.12
CA GLN A 19 -6.56 12.76 24.03
C GLN A 19 -5.43 11.85 23.55
N TYR A 20 -4.39 12.47 23.02
CA TYR A 20 -3.18 11.76 22.61
C TYR A 20 -2.35 11.45 23.85
N ASP A 21 -2.69 10.34 24.50
CA ASP A 21 -1.91 9.80 25.62
C ASP A 21 -0.66 9.07 25.11
N VAL A 22 0.42 9.16 25.89
CA VAL A 22 1.66 8.44 25.61
C VAL A 22 1.44 6.95 25.86
N ASP A 23 1.71 6.11 24.87
CA ASP A 23 1.68 4.66 25.02
C ASP A 23 2.94 4.21 25.79
N PRO A 24 2.82 3.63 26.99
CA PRO A 24 3.97 3.15 27.75
C PRO A 24 4.72 2.01 27.04
N ASN A 25 4.09 1.31 26.09
CA ASN A 25 4.76 0.31 25.27
C ASN A 25 5.58 0.92 24.12
N GLY A 26 5.44 2.21 23.85
CA GLY A 26 6.14 2.92 22.79
C GLY A 26 5.57 2.66 21.39
N TYR A 27 6.34 3.10 20.39
CA TYR A 27 5.88 3.28 19.02
C TYR A 27 6.81 2.61 18.00
N ILE A 28 6.25 2.24 16.85
CA ILE A 28 7.00 1.84 15.67
C ILE A 28 6.66 2.81 14.55
N MET A 29 7.69 3.33 13.88
CA MET A 29 7.54 4.12 12.67
C MET A 29 8.50 3.61 11.61
N PHE A 30 8.17 3.80 10.33
CA PHE A 30 9.02 3.34 9.25
C PHE A 30 8.80 4.19 8.00
N CYS A 31 9.78 4.19 7.09
CA CYS A 31 9.56 4.66 5.73
C CYS A 31 9.10 3.52 4.82
N PRO A 32 7.97 3.64 4.09
CA PRO A 32 7.62 2.74 2.99
C PRO A 32 8.45 3.07 1.72
N CYS A 33 9.78 3.14 1.87
CA CYS A 33 10.71 3.69 0.89
C CYS A 33 11.06 2.73 -0.28
N MET A 34 10.46 1.53 -0.35
CA MET A 34 10.77 0.55 -1.40
C MET A 34 9.61 0.38 -2.40
N GLY A 35 9.83 0.82 -3.63
CA GLY A 35 8.89 0.65 -4.74
C GLY A 35 7.67 1.59 -4.69
N ARG A 36 6.68 1.27 -5.53
CA ARG A 36 5.39 2.00 -5.62
C ARG A 36 4.34 1.37 -4.73
N PHE A 37 3.11 1.90 -4.73
CA PHE A 37 2.01 1.49 -3.85
C PHE A 37 1.89 -0.03 -3.61
N GLY A 38 1.90 -0.85 -4.66
CA GLY A 38 1.79 -2.31 -4.51
C GLY A 38 2.89 -2.92 -3.63
N ASN A 39 4.14 -2.47 -3.77
CA ASN A 39 5.25 -2.91 -2.91
C ASN A 39 5.08 -2.39 -1.48
N GLN A 40 4.73 -1.11 -1.34
CA GLN A 40 4.52 -0.48 -0.03
C GLN A 40 3.42 -1.20 0.75
N ALA A 41 2.29 -1.49 0.10
CA ALA A 41 1.15 -2.17 0.71
C ALA A 41 1.51 -3.61 1.12
N GLU A 42 2.24 -4.36 0.29
CA GLU A 42 2.69 -5.71 0.65
C GLU A 42 3.62 -5.69 1.87
N GLN A 43 4.63 -4.82 1.88
CA GLN A 43 5.56 -4.72 3.01
C GLN A 43 4.85 -4.29 4.29
N PHE A 44 3.88 -3.38 4.20
CA PHE A 44 3.09 -2.92 5.34
C PHE A 44 2.34 -4.08 6.01
N LEU A 45 1.87 -5.10 5.27
CA LEU A 45 1.26 -6.27 5.92
C LEU A 45 2.21 -6.93 6.93
N GLY A 46 3.50 -7.01 6.62
CA GLY A 46 4.52 -7.47 7.55
C GLY A 46 4.68 -6.56 8.77
N VAL A 47 4.69 -5.25 8.55
CA VAL A 47 4.85 -4.26 9.62
C VAL A 47 3.70 -4.29 10.63
N ILE A 48 2.47 -4.50 10.18
CA ILE A 48 1.30 -4.63 11.08
C ILE A 48 1.51 -5.81 12.05
N SER A 49 1.97 -6.94 11.52
CA SER A 49 2.26 -8.13 12.32
C SER A 49 3.39 -7.90 13.31
N PHE A 50 4.48 -7.26 12.86
CA PHE A 50 5.62 -6.92 13.70
C PHE A 50 5.22 -5.98 14.86
N ALA A 51 4.50 -4.90 14.56
CA ALA A 51 4.06 -3.94 15.57
C ALA A 51 3.11 -4.54 16.61
N ARG A 52 2.15 -5.36 16.14
CA ARG A 52 1.27 -6.10 17.05
C ARG A 52 2.07 -7.06 17.94
N THR A 53 3.07 -7.75 17.39
CA THR A 53 3.87 -8.72 18.14
C THR A 53 4.72 -8.04 19.22
N LEU A 54 5.28 -6.85 18.93
CA LEU A 54 6.01 -6.08 19.94
C LEU A 54 5.10 -5.32 20.91
N ASN A 55 3.78 -5.35 20.70
CA ASN A 55 2.78 -4.60 21.47
C ASN A 55 3.02 -3.08 21.48
N ARG A 56 3.56 -2.54 20.38
CA ARG A 56 3.85 -1.10 20.21
C ARG A 56 2.79 -0.46 19.33
N THR A 57 2.47 0.81 19.59
CA THR A 57 1.58 1.58 18.71
C THR A 57 2.25 1.81 17.36
N LEU A 58 1.58 1.43 16.27
CA LEU A 58 2.10 1.65 14.92
C LEU A 58 1.76 3.06 14.44
N VAL A 59 2.78 3.85 14.13
CA VAL A 59 2.64 5.14 13.47
C VAL A 59 2.42 4.89 11.98
N LEU A 60 1.20 5.11 11.50
CA LEU A 60 0.80 4.89 10.12
C LEU A 60 1.55 5.88 9.21
N PRO A 61 2.41 5.40 8.30
CA PRO A 61 3.23 6.28 7.47
C PRO A 61 2.37 6.97 6.41
N HIS A 62 2.94 8.00 5.79
CA HIS A 62 2.42 8.46 4.51
C HIS A 62 2.83 7.49 3.40
N TRP A 63 1.93 7.24 2.45
CA TRP A 63 2.24 6.58 1.19
C TRP A 63 3.19 7.46 0.36
N ILE A 64 4.02 6.82 -0.45
CA ILE A 64 4.98 7.52 -1.30
C ILE A 64 4.52 7.42 -2.75
N GLU A 65 4.24 8.57 -3.37
CA GLU A 65 3.96 8.68 -4.80
C GLU A 65 5.14 9.31 -5.54
N TYR A 66 5.30 8.92 -6.81
CA TYR A 66 6.36 9.43 -7.70
C TYR A 66 5.70 10.11 -8.89
N PRO A 67 5.39 11.41 -8.82
CA PRO A 67 4.78 12.13 -9.93
C PRO A 67 5.71 12.16 -11.14
N THR A 68 5.19 11.84 -12.33
CA THR A 68 5.96 11.77 -13.59
C THR A 68 6.76 13.05 -13.93
N ARG A 69 6.39 14.21 -13.38
CA ARG A 69 7.04 15.51 -13.63
C ARG A 69 7.68 16.13 -12.38
N SER A 70 7.98 15.31 -11.37
CA SER A 70 8.63 15.75 -10.14
C SER A 70 9.96 15.02 -9.93
N PHE A 71 10.96 15.74 -9.42
CA PHE A 71 12.23 15.16 -8.98
C PHE A 71 12.15 14.61 -7.54
N THR A 72 11.10 14.96 -6.80
CA THR A 72 10.85 14.51 -5.43
C THR A 72 9.58 13.67 -5.36
N SER A 73 9.51 12.78 -4.37
CA SER A 73 8.30 12.03 -4.07
C SER A 73 7.30 12.85 -3.25
N ASP A 74 6.02 12.54 -3.41
CA ASP A 74 4.94 13.09 -2.59
C ASP A 74 4.63 12.14 -1.42
N GLN A 75 4.37 12.70 -0.24
CA GLN A 75 3.98 11.96 0.96
C GLN A 75 2.47 12.13 1.15
N ILE A 76 1.71 11.07 0.89
CA ILE A 76 0.26 11.07 0.93
C ILE A 76 -0.24 10.44 2.24
N PRO A 77 -1.09 11.12 3.03
CA PRO A 77 -1.55 10.57 4.30
C PRO A 77 -2.20 9.19 4.15
N PHE A 78 -1.98 8.29 5.10
CA PHE A 78 -2.60 6.96 5.10
C PHE A 78 -4.12 7.04 4.92
N ASP A 79 -4.74 7.95 5.69
CA ASP A 79 -6.18 8.21 5.74
C ASP A 79 -6.75 8.84 4.46
N ARG A 80 -5.89 9.22 3.50
CA ARG A 80 -6.34 9.60 2.16
C ARG A 80 -6.96 8.42 1.42
N TYR A 81 -6.36 7.24 1.55
CA TYR A 81 -6.74 6.06 0.75
C TYR A 81 -7.44 4.97 1.54
N PHE A 82 -7.18 4.86 2.84
CA PHE A 82 -7.74 3.82 3.68
C PHE A 82 -8.29 4.39 4.99
N GLN A 83 -9.35 3.79 5.51
CA GLN A 83 -9.88 4.10 6.84
C GLN A 83 -8.90 3.63 7.92
N VAL A 84 -8.86 4.33 9.05
CA VAL A 84 -7.96 4.03 10.17
C VAL A 84 -8.60 3.04 11.15
N GLU A 85 -9.91 3.17 11.34
CA GLU A 85 -10.73 2.45 12.32
C GLU A 85 -10.63 0.93 12.18
N PRO A 86 -10.66 0.33 10.97
CA PRO A 86 -10.52 -1.12 10.83
C PRO A 86 -9.19 -1.65 11.38
N LEU A 87 -8.08 -0.92 11.17
CA LEU A 87 -6.78 -1.29 11.75
C LEU A 87 -6.78 -1.14 13.28
N GLN A 88 -7.45 -0.11 13.82
CA GLN A 88 -7.56 0.10 15.28
C GLN A 88 -8.20 -1.09 16.01
N THR A 89 -9.05 -1.87 15.33
CA THR A 89 -9.61 -3.10 15.90
C THR A 89 -8.58 -4.22 16.08
N TYR A 90 -7.43 -4.13 15.39
CA TYR A 90 -6.38 -5.15 15.38
C TYR A 90 -5.13 -4.75 16.16
N LEU A 91 -4.72 -3.49 16.12
CA LEU A 91 -3.58 -2.99 16.89
C LEU A 91 -3.75 -1.50 17.20
N LYS A 92 -3.02 -1.00 18.19
CA LYS A 92 -2.99 0.44 18.43
C LYS A 92 -2.28 1.12 17.26
N VAL A 93 -2.92 2.14 16.69
CA VAL A 93 -2.36 2.91 15.57
C VAL A 93 -2.58 4.40 15.78
N ILE A 94 -1.70 5.21 15.21
CA ILE A 94 -1.81 6.67 15.17
C ILE A 94 -1.32 7.16 13.80
N LEU A 95 -1.93 8.19 13.23
CA LEU A 95 -1.44 8.78 11.98
C LEU A 95 -0.10 9.50 12.22
N MET A 96 0.84 9.41 11.28
CA MET A 96 2.12 10.14 11.36
C MET A 96 1.95 11.63 11.66
N LYS A 97 0.97 12.28 11.01
CA LYS A 97 0.68 13.71 11.24
C LYS A 97 0.33 14.00 12.70
N ASP A 98 -0.45 13.11 13.33
CA ASP A 98 -0.93 13.30 14.69
C ASP A 98 0.15 12.93 15.70
N PHE A 99 0.93 11.88 15.44
CA PHE A 99 2.10 11.55 16.25
C PHE A 99 3.10 12.71 16.29
N MET A 100 3.47 13.24 15.11
CA MET A 100 4.44 14.32 15.00
C MET A 100 3.94 15.62 15.63
N LYS A 101 2.64 15.91 15.53
CA LYS A 101 2.05 17.12 16.09
C LYS A 101 1.85 17.07 17.61
N HIS A 102 1.47 15.91 18.15
CA HIS A 102 0.96 15.82 19.52
C HIS A 102 1.87 15.07 20.50
N LEU A 103 2.74 14.18 20.00
CA LEU A 103 3.53 13.26 20.82
C LEU A 103 5.03 13.37 20.62
N ALA A 104 5.51 13.66 19.40
CA ALA A 104 6.93 13.61 19.08
C ALA A 104 7.80 14.45 20.02
N ASP A 105 7.43 15.70 20.31
CA ASP A 105 8.25 16.53 21.23
C ASP A 105 8.30 16.00 22.67
N LYS A 106 7.31 15.19 23.08
CA LYS A 106 7.25 14.60 24.43
C LYS A 106 8.03 13.29 24.52
N VAL A 107 7.88 12.40 23.54
CA VAL A 107 8.44 11.03 23.60
C VAL A 107 9.65 10.80 22.70
N TRP A 108 9.85 11.68 21.71
CA TRP A 108 10.89 11.56 20.68
C TRP A 108 11.43 12.94 20.23
N PRO A 109 11.92 13.75 21.20
CA PRO A 109 12.41 15.10 20.92
C PRO A 109 13.68 15.06 20.06
N LYS A 110 13.99 16.19 19.42
CA LYS A 110 15.29 16.38 18.74
C LYS A 110 16.45 16.12 19.73
N GLY A 111 17.52 15.49 19.27
CA GLY A 111 18.62 15.00 20.12
C GLY A 111 18.44 13.57 20.62
N LYS A 112 17.26 12.96 20.42
CA LYS A 112 16.94 11.56 20.81
C LYS A 112 16.29 10.76 19.67
N ARG A 113 16.42 11.22 18.42
CA ARG A 113 15.78 10.60 17.26
C ARG A 113 16.67 9.53 16.66
N TYR A 114 16.46 8.29 17.09
CA TYR A 114 17.24 7.15 16.61
C TYR A 114 16.63 6.50 15.37
N VAL A 115 17.46 6.07 14.44
CA VAL A 115 17.03 5.27 13.27
C VAL A 115 17.62 3.86 13.30
N PHE A 116 16.81 2.89 12.93
CA PHE A 116 17.11 1.46 12.97
C PHE A 116 17.32 0.92 11.56
N CYS A 117 18.43 0.20 11.38
CA CYS A 117 18.73 -0.60 10.19
C CYS A 117 19.49 -1.87 10.58
N TYR A 118 19.55 -2.87 9.69
CA TYR A 118 20.10 -4.18 10.03
C TYR A 118 21.57 -4.10 10.49
N SER A 119 22.39 -3.43 9.67
CA SER A 119 23.82 -3.25 9.86
C SER A 119 24.24 -1.93 9.24
N ALA A 120 25.44 -1.46 9.59
CA ALA A 120 26.05 -0.31 8.93
C ALA A 120 26.14 -0.54 7.42
N GLN A 121 25.78 0.49 6.66
CA GLN A 121 25.94 0.54 5.21
C GLN A 121 27.05 1.55 4.86
N ILE A 122 27.79 1.26 3.80
CA ILE A 122 28.78 2.17 3.21
C ILE A 122 28.20 2.62 1.87
N ASN A 123 28.08 3.93 1.66
CA ASN A 123 27.65 4.53 0.40
C ASN A 123 28.87 5.22 -0.24
N GLU A 124 29.00 5.16 -1.57
CA GLU A 124 30.07 5.86 -2.32
C GLU A 124 30.01 7.39 -2.10
N GLU A 125 28.81 7.93 -1.88
CA GLU A 125 28.57 9.35 -1.64
C GLU A 125 28.84 9.78 -0.17
N SER A 126 28.84 8.82 0.76
CA SER A 126 29.08 9.06 2.19
C SER A 126 29.84 7.89 2.80
N PRO A 127 31.18 7.99 2.96
CA PRO A 127 32.01 6.88 3.44
C PRO A 127 31.79 6.56 4.94
N LYS A 128 30.88 7.26 5.61
CA LYS A 128 30.52 6.98 7.01
C LYS A 128 29.59 5.77 7.07
N GLN A 129 29.95 4.82 7.92
CA GLN A 129 29.09 3.71 8.32
C GLN A 129 27.85 4.26 9.05
N SER A 130 26.68 4.19 8.41
CA SER A 130 25.42 4.69 8.96
C SER A 130 24.23 3.90 8.41
N CYS A 131 23.01 4.22 8.84
CA CYS A 131 21.80 3.69 8.22
C CYS A 131 21.41 4.41 6.92
N HIS A 132 22.04 5.55 6.58
CA HIS A 132 21.76 6.38 5.40
C HIS A 132 20.27 6.64 5.18
N ALA A 133 19.53 6.82 6.27
CA ALA A 133 18.06 6.78 6.27
C ALA A 133 17.40 7.97 5.56
N LYS A 134 18.18 8.97 5.15
CA LYS A 134 17.74 10.15 4.39
C LYS A 134 18.45 10.29 3.04
N ASP A 135 19.25 9.31 2.63
CA ASP A 135 20.02 9.40 1.38
C ASP A 135 19.12 9.13 0.17
N GLY A 136 19.09 10.08 -0.76
CA GLY A 136 18.35 9.97 -2.01
C GLY A 136 16.81 10.07 -1.86
N ASN A 137 16.12 9.74 -2.95
CA ASN A 137 14.66 9.74 -3.06
C ASN A 137 14.16 8.28 -3.06
N PRO A 138 13.21 7.89 -2.19
CA PRO A 138 12.33 8.75 -1.38
C PRO A 138 12.72 8.98 0.07
N PHE A 139 13.85 8.43 0.52
CA PHE A 139 14.29 8.47 1.91
C PHE A 139 14.36 9.90 2.48
N GLY A 140 15.14 10.77 1.86
CA GLY A 140 15.31 12.16 2.29
C GLY A 140 14.00 12.94 2.33
N PRO A 141 13.25 13.01 1.22
CA PRO A 141 11.95 13.68 1.16
C PRO A 141 10.95 13.17 2.21
N PHE A 142 10.85 11.86 2.42
CA PHE A 142 9.89 11.27 3.35
C PHE A 142 10.10 11.78 4.79
N TRP A 143 11.31 11.69 5.33
CA TRP A 143 11.59 12.15 6.70
C TRP A 143 11.56 13.68 6.81
N SER A 144 12.02 14.38 5.78
CA SER A 144 12.05 15.85 5.76
C SER A 144 10.65 16.45 5.73
N HIS A 145 9.65 15.77 5.14
CA HIS A 145 8.25 16.17 5.19
C HIS A 145 7.73 16.38 6.63
N PHE A 146 8.25 15.62 7.59
CA PHE A 146 7.89 15.71 9.01
C PHE A 146 8.90 16.48 9.86
N ASN A 147 9.88 17.15 9.25
CA ASN A 147 11.02 17.77 9.94
C ASN A 147 11.75 16.78 10.87
N ILE A 148 11.97 15.56 10.37
CA ILE A 148 12.72 14.51 11.05
C ILE A 148 14.15 14.48 10.52
N ASP A 149 15.09 14.66 11.45
CA ASP A 149 16.51 14.34 11.33
C ASP A 149 16.85 13.33 12.43
N PHE A 150 17.79 12.46 12.15
CA PHE A 150 18.20 11.40 13.07
C PHE A 150 19.51 11.77 13.74
N ASP A 151 19.55 11.57 15.06
CA ASP A 151 20.68 11.89 15.91
C ASP A 151 21.64 10.70 16.07
N GLN A 152 21.15 9.47 15.87
CA GLN A 152 21.95 8.25 16.03
C GLN A 152 21.41 7.07 15.21
N ASP A 153 22.32 6.26 14.67
CA ASP A 153 22.02 4.97 14.05
C ASP A 153 22.04 3.83 15.06
N ILE A 154 21.08 2.91 14.96
CA ILE A 154 20.98 1.69 15.74
C ILE A 154 21.00 0.49 14.80
N PHE A 155 22.03 -0.35 14.95
CA PHE A 155 22.18 -1.58 14.19
C PHE A 155 21.58 -2.76 14.96
N TYR A 156 20.52 -3.36 14.42
CA TYR A 156 19.76 -4.37 15.16
C TYR A 156 20.22 -5.81 14.94
N GLN A 157 21.19 -6.07 14.05
CA GLN A 157 21.80 -7.39 13.91
C GLN A 157 22.19 -7.99 15.28
N PRO A 158 21.98 -9.30 15.50
CA PRO A 158 21.49 -10.30 14.54
C PRO A 158 19.95 -10.48 14.56
N LEU A 159 19.17 -9.52 15.06
CA LEU A 159 17.71 -9.69 15.16
C LEU A 159 17.03 -9.71 13.78
N PHE A 160 15.97 -10.52 13.68
CA PHE A 160 15.08 -10.59 12.53
C PHE A 160 13.65 -10.19 12.91
N TYR A 161 12.80 -9.93 11.93
CA TYR A 161 11.41 -9.49 12.14
C TYR A 161 10.42 -10.61 12.39
N GLU A 162 10.89 -11.84 12.61
CA GLU A 162 10.03 -12.99 12.84
C GLU A 162 9.39 -12.93 14.23
N VAL A 163 8.20 -13.52 14.35
CA VAL A 163 7.44 -13.55 15.62
C VAL A 163 8.24 -14.25 16.72
N LEU A 164 9.02 -15.28 16.36
CA LEU A 164 9.81 -16.09 17.30
C LEU A 164 10.90 -15.27 18.03
N THR A 165 11.38 -14.18 17.44
CA THR A 165 12.44 -13.31 18.00
C THR A 165 11.88 -12.06 18.69
N SER A 166 10.56 -11.98 18.90
CA SER A 166 9.90 -10.79 19.47
C SER A 166 10.31 -10.46 20.90
N ASN A 167 10.54 -11.48 21.74
CA ASN A 167 11.05 -11.28 23.10
C ASN A 167 12.45 -10.66 23.09
N ASP A 168 13.28 -11.00 22.10
CA ASP A 168 14.63 -10.45 21.96
C ASP A 168 14.57 -8.97 21.61
N TRP A 169 13.61 -8.55 20.78
CA TRP A 169 13.38 -7.13 20.46
C TRP A 169 13.00 -6.30 21.69
N ASN A 170 12.03 -6.76 22.48
CA ASN A 170 11.60 -6.01 23.67
C ASN A 170 12.66 -6.02 24.79
N THR A 171 13.47 -7.08 24.87
CA THR A 171 14.60 -7.15 25.82
C THR A 171 15.73 -6.22 25.39
N LYS A 172 16.09 -6.21 24.11
CA LYS A 172 17.20 -5.39 23.58
C LYS A 172 16.81 -3.91 23.44
N TYR A 173 15.55 -3.62 23.15
CA TYR A 173 15.03 -2.27 22.91
C TYR A 173 13.75 -2.02 23.73
N PRO A 174 13.87 -1.90 25.07
CA PRO A 174 12.72 -1.63 25.93
C PRO A 174 12.13 -0.23 25.67
N SER A 175 10.82 -0.05 25.84
CA SER A 175 10.13 1.20 25.54
C SER A 175 10.54 2.38 26.43
N THR A 176 11.08 2.10 27.62
CA THR A 176 11.60 3.11 28.55
C THR A 176 12.85 3.81 28.05
N GLU A 177 13.67 3.13 27.24
CA GLU A 177 14.90 3.67 26.64
C GLU A 177 14.71 3.99 25.15
N TYR A 178 13.95 3.14 24.46
CA TYR A 178 13.60 3.26 23.04
C TYR A 178 12.08 3.42 22.89
N PRO A 179 11.53 4.60 23.23
CA PRO A 179 10.10 4.86 23.12
C PRO A 179 9.62 4.85 21.67
N VAL A 180 10.50 5.10 20.70
CA VAL A 180 10.20 5.02 19.26
C VAL A 180 11.25 4.18 18.56
N LEU A 181 10.81 3.13 17.88
CA LEU A 181 11.62 2.35 16.96
C LEU A 181 11.35 2.85 15.53
N ALA A 182 12.22 3.74 15.03
CA ALA A 182 12.09 4.32 13.69
C ALA A 182 12.96 3.57 12.69
N PHE A 183 12.38 2.91 11.70
CA PHE A 183 13.11 2.09 10.74
C PHE A 183 13.31 2.79 9.40
N SER A 184 14.51 2.67 8.82
CA SER A 184 14.80 3.21 7.48
C SER A 184 13.99 2.53 6.37
N GLY A 185 13.48 1.32 6.61
CA GLY A 185 12.57 0.59 5.75
C GLY A 185 11.54 -0.21 6.55
N PRO A 186 10.59 -0.89 5.90
CA PRO A 186 9.51 -1.60 6.58
C PRO A 186 10.01 -2.84 7.36
N PRO A 187 9.77 -2.93 8.69
CA PRO A 187 10.14 -4.10 9.48
C PRO A 187 9.08 -5.19 9.41
N GLY A 188 9.24 -6.18 8.52
CA GLY A 188 8.34 -7.35 8.48
C GLY A 188 8.45 -8.20 7.22
N THR A 189 7.81 -9.37 7.25
CA THR A 189 7.75 -10.33 6.14
C THR A 189 6.30 -10.53 5.66
N LEU A 190 6.12 -10.99 4.41
CA LEU A 190 4.81 -10.97 3.75
C LEU A 190 3.96 -12.24 3.96
N GLU A 191 4.55 -13.42 3.82
CA GLU A 191 3.84 -14.68 3.54
C GLU A 191 2.68 -14.97 4.51
N ARG A 192 2.94 -14.95 5.82
CA ARG A 192 1.91 -15.25 6.84
C ARG A 192 0.94 -14.10 7.11
N ASN A 193 1.18 -12.94 6.51
CA ASN A 193 0.51 -11.69 6.83
C ASN A 193 -0.49 -11.25 5.74
N ILE A 194 -0.67 -12.05 4.67
CA ILE A 194 -1.64 -11.78 3.59
C ILE A 194 -3.06 -11.54 4.12
N PRO A 195 -3.61 -12.32 5.07
CA PRO A 195 -4.97 -12.09 5.56
C PRO A 195 -5.19 -10.72 6.22
N LEU A 196 -4.12 -10.01 6.61
CA LEU A 196 -4.21 -8.68 7.22
C LEU A 196 -4.66 -7.60 6.23
N VAL A 197 -4.67 -7.90 4.93
CA VAL A 197 -5.24 -7.02 3.89
C VAL A 197 -6.69 -6.65 4.17
N LYS A 198 -7.44 -7.47 4.93
CA LYS A 198 -8.84 -7.18 5.32
C LYS A 198 -9.01 -5.90 6.14
N TYR A 199 -7.93 -5.42 6.78
CA TYR A 199 -7.96 -4.16 7.53
C TYR A 199 -7.71 -2.93 6.64
N PHE A 200 -7.37 -3.13 5.35
CA PHE A 200 -7.26 -2.07 4.37
C PHE A 200 -8.64 -1.82 3.74
N VAL A 201 -9.49 -1.09 4.45
CA VAL A 201 -10.78 -0.64 3.92
C VAL A 201 -10.56 0.70 3.24
N TYR A 202 -10.93 0.83 1.96
CA TYR A 202 -10.79 2.09 1.23
C TYR A 202 -11.53 3.23 1.93
N SER A 203 -10.94 4.41 1.96
CA SER A 203 -11.56 5.63 2.47
C SER A 203 -12.82 5.98 1.70
N ASP A 204 -13.75 6.69 2.36
CA ASP A 204 -14.98 7.19 1.75
C ASP A 204 -14.66 8.01 0.49
N TYR A 205 -13.58 8.80 0.55
CA TYR A 205 -13.03 9.55 -0.58
C TYR A 205 -12.81 8.68 -1.84
N ILE A 206 -12.09 7.56 -1.73
CA ILE A 206 -11.83 6.69 -2.88
C ILE A 206 -13.11 5.97 -3.32
N ARG A 207 -13.92 5.50 -2.36
CA ARG A 207 -15.18 4.79 -2.68
C ARG A 207 -16.16 5.70 -3.43
N GLU A 208 -16.32 6.94 -3.00
CA GLU A 208 -17.21 7.92 -3.62
C GLU A 208 -16.73 8.32 -5.02
N LYS A 209 -15.42 8.49 -5.23
CA LYS A 209 -14.86 8.77 -6.57
C LYS A 209 -15.13 7.62 -7.54
N ALA A 210 -14.90 6.39 -7.10
CA ALA A 210 -15.18 5.21 -7.91
C ALA A 210 -16.68 5.04 -8.18
N ALA A 211 -17.52 5.20 -7.15
CA ALA A 211 -18.98 5.14 -7.29
C ALA A 211 -19.51 6.21 -8.24
N THR A 212 -19.00 7.44 -8.15
CA THR A 212 -19.36 8.54 -9.06
C THR A 212 -19.05 8.17 -10.51
N PHE A 213 -17.86 7.62 -10.76
CA PHE A 213 -17.48 7.15 -12.08
C PHE A 213 -18.39 6.02 -12.59
N LEU A 214 -18.63 4.99 -11.78
CA LEU A 214 -19.49 3.86 -12.16
C LEU A 214 -20.92 4.32 -12.44
N ASN A 215 -21.47 5.21 -11.61
CA ASN A 215 -22.82 5.78 -11.77
C ASN A 215 -22.94 6.66 -13.03
N LYS A 216 -21.95 7.54 -13.29
CA LYS A 216 -21.89 8.35 -14.52
C LYS A 216 -22.02 7.48 -15.77
N HIS A 217 -21.43 6.29 -15.73
CA HIS A 217 -21.45 5.36 -16.85
C HIS A 217 -22.52 4.26 -16.75
N GLN A 218 -23.41 4.31 -15.75
CA GLN A 218 -24.49 3.34 -15.52
C GLN A 218 -23.96 1.90 -15.45
N ILE A 219 -22.86 1.70 -14.72
CA ILE A 219 -22.17 0.41 -14.59
C ILE A 219 -22.54 -0.21 -13.24
N SER A 220 -23.14 -1.39 -13.26
CA SER A 220 -23.25 -2.25 -12.09
C SER A 220 -22.00 -3.14 -11.97
N THR A 221 -21.49 -3.31 -10.74
CA THR A 221 -20.34 -4.18 -10.46
C THR A 221 -20.60 -5.64 -10.86
N ASP A 222 -21.86 -6.08 -10.85
CA ASP A 222 -22.27 -7.45 -11.25
C ASP A 222 -22.20 -7.70 -12.76
N THR A 223 -22.01 -6.64 -13.54
CA THR A 223 -21.83 -6.73 -15.00
C THR A 223 -20.38 -6.55 -15.43
N LEU A 224 -19.51 -6.22 -14.47
CA LEU A 224 -18.16 -5.75 -14.72
C LEU A 224 -17.15 -6.90 -14.78
N LEU A 225 -16.47 -7.01 -15.92
CA LEU A 225 -15.16 -7.64 -16.00
C LEU A 225 -14.11 -6.53 -15.94
N ALA A 226 -13.25 -6.55 -14.93
CA ALA A 226 -12.12 -5.62 -14.83
C ALA A 226 -10.82 -6.34 -15.23
N ILE A 227 -9.94 -5.66 -15.96
CA ILE A 227 -8.62 -6.19 -16.29
C ILE A 227 -7.53 -5.21 -15.88
N HIS A 228 -6.41 -5.75 -15.40
CA HIS A 228 -5.20 -4.97 -15.13
C HIS A 228 -4.12 -5.33 -16.16
N LEU A 229 -3.78 -4.35 -17.00
CA LEU A 229 -2.70 -4.43 -17.97
C LEU A 229 -1.45 -3.81 -17.36
N ARG A 230 -0.51 -4.66 -16.96
CA ARG A 230 0.82 -4.25 -16.53
C ARG A 230 1.78 -4.38 -17.71
N THR A 231 1.70 -3.44 -18.64
CA THR A 231 2.39 -3.45 -19.94
C THR A 231 3.21 -2.19 -20.16
N GLY A 232 3.57 -1.47 -19.10
CA GLY A 232 4.51 -0.36 -19.16
C GLY A 232 5.94 -0.80 -19.52
N VAL A 233 6.71 0.11 -20.12
CA VAL A 233 8.10 -0.14 -20.58
C VAL A 233 9.04 -0.56 -19.44
N ASP A 234 8.81 -0.06 -18.23
CA ASP A 234 9.53 -0.44 -17.02
C ASP A 234 9.25 -1.91 -16.64
N PHE A 235 8.00 -2.35 -16.81
CA PHE A 235 7.60 -3.72 -16.52
C PHE A 235 8.03 -4.71 -17.60
N GLU A 236 8.00 -4.29 -18.87
CA GLU A 236 8.59 -5.04 -19.99
C GLU A 236 10.05 -5.38 -19.70
N ARG A 237 10.84 -4.36 -19.32
CA ARG A 237 12.25 -4.53 -18.91
C ARG A 237 12.38 -5.43 -17.69
N ALA A 238 11.53 -5.29 -16.68
CA ALA A 238 11.58 -6.18 -15.51
C ALA A 238 11.36 -7.65 -15.91
N CYS A 239 10.42 -7.92 -16.82
CA CYS A 239 10.13 -9.29 -17.28
C CYS A 239 11.27 -9.91 -18.11
N THR A 240 12.24 -9.15 -18.64
CA THR A 240 13.41 -9.74 -19.31
C THR A 240 14.36 -10.45 -18.33
N TYR A 241 14.30 -10.11 -17.03
CA TYR A 241 15.11 -10.73 -15.98
C TYR A 241 14.50 -12.01 -15.40
N LEU A 242 13.44 -12.54 -16.02
CA LEU A 242 12.71 -13.68 -15.50
C LEU A 242 13.58 -14.94 -15.44
N ASN A 243 14.46 -15.19 -16.41
CA ASN A 243 15.53 -16.22 -16.39
C ASN A 243 15.21 -17.52 -15.63
N GLY A 244 14.00 -18.08 -15.80
CA GLY A 244 13.58 -19.32 -15.14
C GLY A 244 13.19 -19.21 -13.65
N LYS A 245 13.13 -18.00 -13.09
CA LYS A 245 12.75 -17.73 -11.70
C LYS A 245 11.28 -18.02 -11.46
N SER A 246 10.99 -18.77 -10.40
CA SER A 246 9.62 -19.00 -9.91
C SER A 246 9.18 -17.91 -8.94
N ASN A 247 10.10 -17.40 -8.11
CA ASN A 247 9.88 -16.30 -7.18
C ASN A 247 10.28 -14.97 -7.83
N PHE A 248 9.28 -14.22 -8.30
CA PHE A 248 9.47 -12.94 -8.97
C PHE A 248 8.34 -11.98 -8.59
N PHE A 249 8.66 -10.97 -7.78
CA PHE A 249 7.69 -10.04 -7.22
C PHE A 249 6.51 -10.78 -6.54
N ALA A 250 5.27 -10.52 -6.97
CA ALA A 250 4.08 -11.15 -6.40
C ALA A 250 3.71 -12.49 -7.06
N SER A 251 4.63 -13.18 -7.76
CA SER A 251 4.33 -14.41 -8.49
C SER A 251 3.71 -15.52 -7.63
N ALA A 252 4.02 -15.55 -6.33
CA ALA A 252 3.42 -16.45 -5.36
C ALA A 252 1.88 -16.38 -5.32
N GLN A 253 1.26 -15.27 -5.74
CA GLN A 253 -0.20 -15.17 -5.82
C GLN A 253 -0.83 -16.14 -6.83
N CYS A 254 -0.08 -16.51 -7.89
CA CYS A 254 -0.54 -17.48 -8.89
C CYS A 254 0.18 -18.82 -8.80
N LEU A 255 1.45 -18.86 -8.38
CA LEU A 255 2.24 -20.09 -8.27
C LEU A 255 2.13 -20.76 -6.90
N GLY A 256 1.70 -20.02 -5.87
CA GLY A 256 1.80 -20.46 -4.49
C GLY A 256 3.14 -20.12 -3.84
N PHE A 257 3.19 -19.96 -2.52
CA PHE A 257 4.44 -19.67 -1.81
C PHE A 257 5.41 -20.85 -1.83
N ASN A 258 4.86 -22.07 -1.90
CA ASN A 258 5.62 -23.31 -2.00
C ASN A 258 5.55 -23.90 -3.43
N LEU A 259 5.22 -23.07 -4.43
CA LEU A 259 5.09 -23.46 -5.83
C LEU A 259 4.01 -24.54 -6.08
N GLU A 260 3.01 -24.62 -5.20
CA GLU A 260 2.00 -25.68 -5.23
C GLU A 260 0.99 -25.55 -6.40
N LYS A 261 0.96 -24.40 -7.09
CA LYS A 261 0.07 -24.14 -8.24
C LYS A 261 0.82 -24.04 -9.57
N GLY A 262 2.14 -24.10 -9.53
CA GLY A 262 2.99 -24.03 -10.72
C GLY A 262 4.44 -23.81 -10.34
N ILE A 263 5.35 -24.42 -11.10
CA ILE A 263 6.78 -24.45 -10.76
C ILE A 263 7.60 -23.34 -11.42
N GLN A 264 7.06 -22.65 -12.44
CA GLN A 264 7.82 -21.64 -13.19
C GLN A 264 6.92 -20.52 -13.72
N LEU A 265 7.38 -19.27 -13.57
CA LEU A 265 6.76 -18.12 -14.22
C LEU A 265 7.29 -18.04 -15.65
N THR A 266 6.40 -17.91 -16.64
CA THR A 266 6.79 -17.72 -18.05
C THR A 266 6.70 -16.25 -18.45
N ASN A 267 7.45 -15.85 -19.48
CA ASN A 267 7.35 -14.49 -20.06
C ASN A 267 5.92 -14.18 -20.47
N ASP A 268 5.21 -15.18 -20.97
CA ASP A 268 3.81 -15.12 -21.34
C ASP A 268 2.84 -14.82 -20.18
N ILE A 269 3.23 -15.12 -18.94
CA ILE A 269 2.47 -14.76 -17.73
C ILE A 269 2.94 -13.40 -17.20
N CYS A 270 4.25 -13.10 -17.32
CA CYS A 270 4.82 -11.84 -16.87
C CYS A 270 4.39 -10.66 -17.75
N TYR A 271 4.57 -10.79 -19.06
CA TYR A 271 4.31 -9.78 -20.08
C TYR A 271 3.57 -10.42 -21.27
N PRO A 272 2.24 -10.67 -21.14
CA PRO A 272 1.47 -11.35 -22.17
C PRO A 272 1.39 -10.54 -23.46
N SER A 273 1.43 -11.23 -24.61
CA SER A 273 1.20 -10.59 -25.91
C SER A 273 -0.22 -10.04 -26.04
N GLU A 274 -0.39 -9.04 -26.90
CA GLU A 274 -1.69 -8.44 -27.21
C GLU A 274 -2.75 -9.48 -27.59
N GLU A 275 -2.44 -10.41 -28.48
CA GLU A 275 -3.40 -11.43 -28.91
C GLU A 275 -3.78 -12.34 -27.75
N LYS A 276 -2.84 -12.64 -26.85
CA LYS A 276 -3.11 -13.44 -25.65
C LYS A 276 -4.03 -12.69 -24.68
N ILE A 277 -3.80 -11.39 -24.48
CA ILE A 277 -4.67 -10.51 -23.69
C ILE A 277 -6.09 -10.50 -24.27
N LEU A 278 -6.23 -10.27 -25.58
CA LEU A 278 -7.52 -10.25 -26.27
C LEU A 278 -8.22 -11.61 -26.15
N LYS A 279 -7.54 -12.72 -26.45
CA LYS A 279 -8.14 -14.06 -26.39
C LYS A 279 -8.60 -14.44 -24.99
N GLN A 280 -7.79 -14.19 -23.95
CA GLN A 280 -8.18 -14.49 -22.57
C GLN A 280 -9.36 -13.63 -22.11
N THR A 281 -9.36 -12.35 -22.48
CA THR A 281 -10.46 -11.44 -22.18
C THR A 281 -11.74 -11.87 -22.89
N GLU A 282 -11.67 -12.27 -24.15
CA GLU A 282 -12.81 -12.78 -24.94
C GLU A 282 -13.44 -14.01 -24.27
N ASN A 283 -12.60 -14.99 -23.93
CA ASN A 283 -13.03 -16.21 -23.25
C ASN A 283 -13.75 -15.87 -21.94
N LYS A 284 -13.22 -14.90 -21.17
CA LYS A 284 -13.82 -14.52 -19.90
C LYS A 284 -15.12 -13.74 -20.08
N ILE A 285 -15.21 -12.84 -21.05
CA ILE A 285 -16.45 -12.13 -21.41
C ILE A 285 -17.56 -13.15 -21.70
N GLN A 286 -17.28 -14.14 -22.55
CA GLN A 286 -18.26 -15.17 -22.90
C GLN A 286 -18.68 -16.00 -21.68
N ALA A 287 -17.70 -16.46 -20.88
CA ALA A 287 -17.97 -17.30 -19.71
C ALA A 287 -18.75 -16.57 -18.60
N SER A 288 -18.50 -15.28 -18.42
CA SER A 288 -19.10 -14.48 -17.34
C SER A 288 -20.39 -13.76 -17.73
N LYS A 289 -20.66 -13.65 -19.04
CA LYS A 289 -21.70 -12.80 -19.62
C LYS A 289 -21.58 -11.34 -19.15
N SER A 290 -20.35 -10.86 -18.93
CA SER A 290 -20.08 -9.47 -18.58
C SER A 290 -20.46 -8.56 -19.75
N THR A 291 -21.19 -7.48 -19.46
CA THR A 291 -21.60 -6.48 -20.46
C THR A 291 -20.70 -5.24 -20.45
N VAL A 292 -19.79 -5.14 -19.47
CA VAL A 292 -18.82 -4.05 -19.35
C VAL A 292 -17.41 -4.61 -19.13
N LEU A 293 -16.46 -4.13 -19.93
CA LEU A 293 -15.02 -4.36 -19.73
C LEU A 293 -14.38 -3.07 -19.23
N TYR A 294 -13.88 -3.11 -18.00
CA TYR A 294 -13.07 -2.04 -17.40
C TYR A 294 -11.58 -2.34 -17.53
N ILE A 295 -10.79 -1.35 -17.91
CA ILE A 295 -9.36 -1.51 -18.15
C ILE A 295 -8.58 -0.54 -17.26
N ALA A 296 -7.80 -1.10 -16.33
CA ALA A 296 -6.74 -0.40 -15.60
C ALA A 296 -5.40 -0.72 -16.28
N ALA A 297 -4.58 0.28 -16.55
CA ALA A 297 -3.26 0.06 -17.16
C ALA A 297 -2.22 1.08 -16.69
N ASP A 298 -0.97 0.63 -16.66
CA ASP A 298 0.21 1.48 -16.42
C ASP A 298 0.82 2.05 -17.72
N GLY A 299 0.34 1.59 -18.88
CA GLY A 299 0.74 2.04 -20.21
C GLY A 299 -0.45 2.17 -21.16
N ASP A 300 -0.35 1.56 -22.35
CA ASP A 300 -1.46 1.53 -23.30
C ASP A 300 -2.64 0.70 -22.77
N HIS A 301 -3.83 1.28 -22.78
CA HIS A 301 -5.07 0.61 -22.38
C HIS A 301 -5.66 -0.25 -23.50
N MET A 302 -5.10 -0.22 -24.72
CA MET A 302 -5.54 -1.01 -25.88
C MET A 302 -7.02 -0.76 -26.25
N MET A 303 -7.55 0.43 -25.95
CA MET A 303 -8.99 0.74 -26.04
C MET A 303 -9.58 0.40 -27.43
N GLU A 304 -8.90 0.80 -28.50
CA GLU A 304 -9.36 0.57 -29.88
C GLU A 304 -9.38 -0.91 -30.25
N LYS A 305 -8.38 -1.67 -29.80
CA LYS A 305 -8.29 -3.12 -30.04
C LYS A 305 -9.45 -3.86 -29.36
N PHE A 306 -9.73 -3.51 -28.11
CA PHE A 306 -10.87 -4.05 -27.37
C PHE A 306 -12.22 -3.64 -27.97
N ARG A 307 -12.39 -2.38 -28.36
CA ARG A 307 -13.61 -1.90 -29.03
C ARG A 307 -13.87 -2.64 -30.33
N LYS A 308 -12.83 -2.82 -31.16
CA LYS A 308 -12.91 -3.56 -32.43
C LYS A 308 -13.24 -5.04 -32.20
N ARG A 309 -12.60 -5.69 -31.24
CA ARG A 309 -12.77 -7.13 -30.98
C ARG A 309 -14.10 -7.45 -30.30
N PHE A 310 -14.55 -6.63 -29.36
CA PHE A 310 -15.68 -6.97 -28.48
C PHE A 310 -16.90 -6.06 -28.58
N GLY A 311 -16.73 -4.78 -28.90
CA GLY A 311 -17.79 -3.77 -28.79
C GLY A 311 -19.03 -4.14 -29.61
N LYS A 312 -18.86 -4.35 -30.93
CA LYS A 312 -19.96 -4.76 -31.81
C LYS A 312 -20.30 -6.25 -31.69
N LYS A 313 -19.29 -7.11 -31.57
CA LYS A 313 -19.46 -8.58 -31.59
C LYS A 313 -20.21 -9.11 -30.37
N TYR A 314 -19.99 -8.54 -29.20
CA TYR A 314 -20.57 -8.99 -27.92
C TYR A 314 -21.45 -7.95 -27.24
N GLY A 315 -21.58 -6.74 -27.80
CA GLY A 315 -22.30 -5.64 -27.15
C GLY A 315 -21.64 -5.17 -25.85
N VAL A 316 -20.33 -5.39 -25.69
CA VAL A 316 -19.61 -5.06 -24.45
C VAL A 316 -19.16 -3.61 -24.47
N LYS A 317 -19.52 -2.86 -23.42
CA LYS A 317 -19.04 -1.50 -23.20
C LYS A 317 -17.59 -1.52 -22.73
N ILE A 318 -16.68 -0.93 -23.49
CA ILE A 318 -15.25 -0.85 -23.16
C ILE A 318 -14.95 0.51 -22.52
N ILE A 319 -14.42 0.50 -21.31
CA ILE A 319 -14.20 1.71 -20.53
C ILE A 319 -12.89 1.67 -19.72
N LYS A 320 -12.33 2.85 -19.46
CA LYS A 320 -11.24 3.09 -18.52
C LYS A 320 -11.57 4.32 -17.69
N TYR A 321 -10.94 4.46 -16.53
CA TYR A 321 -11.13 5.65 -15.73
C TYR A 321 -10.53 6.89 -16.42
N GLU A 322 -11.33 7.95 -16.50
CA GLU A 322 -10.97 9.22 -17.10
C GLU A 322 -10.42 10.14 -16.01
N ARG A 323 -9.12 10.02 -15.73
CA ARG A 323 -8.44 10.84 -14.72
C ARG A 323 -8.56 12.34 -15.06
N PRO A 324 -9.19 13.16 -14.19
CA PRO A 324 -9.16 14.62 -14.33
C PRO A 324 -7.74 15.16 -14.15
N SER A 325 -7.40 16.26 -14.83
CA SER A 325 -6.07 16.89 -14.72
C SER A 325 -5.72 17.35 -13.30
N SER A 326 -6.71 17.63 -12.47
CA SER A 326 -6.54 18.01 -11.06
C SER A 326 -6.24 16.83 -10.12
N GLN A 327 -6.28 15.59 -10.62
CA GLN A 327 -6.10 14.37 -9.82
C GLN A 327 -4.72 13.77 -10.03
N SER A 328 -4.04 13.34 -8.96
CA SER A 328 -2.74 12.66 -9.06
C SER A 328 -2.87 11.30 -9.75
N GLU A 329 -1.75 10.82 -10.29
CA GLU A 329 -1.69 9.48 -10.89
C GLU A 329 -1.91 8.39 -9.84
N GLY A 330 -1.39 8.58 -8.62
CA GLY A 330 -1.62 7.63 -7.54
C GLY A 330 -3.06 7.59 -7.07
N GLU A 331 -3.76 8.72 -7.01
CA GLU A 331 -5.18 8.74 -6.66
C GLU A 331 -6.02 7.98 -7.72
N ALA A 332 -5.74 8.19 -9.01
CA ALA A 332 -6.37 7.43 -10.08
C ALA A 332 -6.06 5.93 -9.98
N ALA A 333 -4.83 5.56 -9.63
CA ALA A 333 -4.44 4.17 -9.42
C ALA A 333 -5.19 3.51 -8.25
N HIS A 334 -5.52 4.25 -7.18
CA HIS A 334 -6.35 3.72 -6.09
C HIS A 334 -7.82 3.53 -6.51
N ILE A 335 -8.33 4.36 -7.42
CA ILE A 335 -9.66 4.16 -8.02
C ILE A 335 -9.66 2.92 -8.91
N ASP A 336 -8.63 2.72 -9.73
CA ASP A 336 -8.43 1.48 -10.49
C ASP A 336 -8.42 0.25 -9.59
N LEU A 337 -7.66 0.27 -8.49
CA LEU A 337 -7.62 -0.83 -7.51
C LEU A 337 -8.98 -1.10 -6.88
N TYR A 338 -9.71 -0.05 -6.51
CA TYR A 338 -11.06 -0.21 -5.96
C TYR A 338 -11.97 -0.92 -6.97
N ILE A 339 -11.98 -0.47 -8.23
CA ILE A 339 -12.82 -1.04 -9.30
C ILE A 339 -12.42 -2.49 -9.58
N LEU A 340 -11.13 -2.80 -9.67
CA LEU A 340 -10.61 -4.17 -9.80
C LEU A 340 -11.05 -5.06 -8.62
N SER A 341 -11.12 -4.50 -7.42
CA SER A 341 -11.51 -5.22 -6.21
C SER A 341 -13.02 -5.49 -6.14
N VAL A 342 -13.87 -4.61 -6.70
CA VAL A 342 -15.35 -4.76 -6.69
C VAL A 342 -15.95 -5.43 -7.92
N ALA A 343 -15.21 -5.57 -9.02
CA ALA A 343 -15.75 -6.17 -10.23
C ALA A 343 -16.23 -7.61 -10.01
N LYS A 344 -17.28 -8.06 -10.71
CA LYS A 344 -17.73 -9.46 -10.66
C LYS A 344 -16.60 -10.43 -11.01
N HIS A 345 -15.82 -10.10 -12.04
CA HIS A 345 -14.61 -10.84 -12.38
C HIS A 345 -13.43 -9.90 -12.62
N ALA A 346 -12.23 -10.39 -12.32
CA ALA A 346 -10.99 -9.69 -12.61
C ALA A 346 -10.00 -10.61 -13.34
N ILE A 347 -9.30 -10.08 -14.34
CA ILE A 347 -8.08 -10.69 -14.90
C ILE A 347 -6.92 -9.76 -14.55
N VAL A 348 -5.93 -10.28 -13.84
CA VAL A 348 -4.83 -9.47 -13.31
C VAL A 348 -3.48 -10.09 -13.64
N ASN A 349 -2.43 -9.27 -13.63
CA ASN A 349 -1.06 -9.70 -13.92
C ASN A 349 -0.42 -10.38 -12.70
N CYS A 350 0.09 -11.61 -12.85
CA CYS A 350 0.59 -12.42 -11.73
C CYS A 350 1.82 -11.84 -10.98
N PRO A 351 2.90 -11.39 -11.64
CA PRO A 351 4.02 -10.83 -10.89
C PRO A 351 3.75 -9.43 -10.32
N SER A 352 2.72 -8.71 -10.79
CA SER A 352 2.45 -7.36 -10.31
C SER A 352 1.93 -7.33 -8.86
N THR A 353 2.60 -6.58 -8.00
CA THR A 353 2.16 -6.31 -6.61
C THR A 353 0.88 -5.45 -6.55
N PHE A 354 0.63 -4.62 -7.57
CA PHE A 354 -0.63 -3.87 -7.74
C PHE A 354 -1.81 -4.82 -7.97
N SER A 355 -1.65 -5.80 -8.88
CA SER A 355 -2.61 -6.89 -9.04
C SER A 355 -2.80 -7.68 -7.74
N ALA A 356 -1.70 -7.94 -7.03
CA ALA A 356 -1.73 -8.73 -5.80
C ALA A 356 -2.61 -8.07 -4.74
N PHE A 357 -2.53 -6.75 -4.59
CA PHE A 357 -3.39 -6.01 -3.67
C PHE A 357 -4.87 -6.18 -4.04
N ALA A 358 -5.24 -5.95 -5.30
CA ALA A 358 -6.62 -6.13 -5.75
C ALA A 358 -7.11 -7.59 -5.59
N LYS A 359 -6.27 -8.58 -5.92
CA LYS A 359 -6.59 -10.01 -5.74
C LYS A 359 -6.87 -10.34 -4.28
N ARG A 360 -6.00 -9.89 -3.38
CA ARG A 360 -6.14 -10.09 -1.93
C ARG A 360 -7.38 -9.43 -1.37
N GLN A 361 -7.70 -8.20 -1.81
CA GLN A 361 -8.94 -7.51 -1.47
C GLN A 361 -10.19 -8.29 -1.88
N ARG A 362 -10.14 -8.99 -3.02
CA ARG A 362 -11.24 -9.86 -3.48
C ARG A 362 -11.36 -11.13 -2.65
N ASP A 363 -10.24 -11.69 -2.18
CA ASP A 363 -10.21 -12.96 -1.43
C ASP A 363 -10.74 -12.82 0.00
N VAL A 364 -10.70 -11.62 0.58
CA VAL A 364 -11.15 -11.34 1.95
C VAL A 364 -12.53 -10.68 2.04
N ARG A 365 -13.23 -10.59 0.90
CA ARG A 365 -14.57 -9.98 0.80
C ARG A 365 -15.71 -10.94 1.07
#